data_AF-A0A9P5SWD3-F1
#
_entry.id   AF-A0A9P5SWD3-F1
#
_cell.length_a   1.000
_cell.length_b   1.000
_cell.length_c   1.000
_cell.angle_alpha   90.00
_cell.angle_beta   90.00
_cell.angle_gamma   90.00
#
_symmetry.space_group_name_H-M   'P 1'
#
loop_
_entity.id
_entity.type
_entity.pdbx_description
1 polymer ?
#
loop_
_entity_poly.entity_id
_entity_poly.type
_entity_poly.pdbx_seq_one_letter_code
_entity_poly.pdbx_strand_id
1 'polypeptide(L)'
;MAVIDLVKSTREKMLQCEGRSGLSKLELIHPEVQVRASFRNGAPDLDVETYVKLRDCQPQVLDPAMYTFVRQYGWSITTLVVPESFSNRLVKLLDESIQEKGSKMAHLNIVPTSLTTPGLDAMSRVINRSQGLTYLRFSLESLRHQKEKALLLLGRHKDRLTSLRLCGWYINEWLPPIARTFPDRDGFPVLEEFSVECWEMKDLDGDSGQWIASMISARPKPLTPVKAFGIKAKTLWSKGFEAMINAIDLSTLEELHFNHQDFSLEQLKLLVGRIADYGAPSLPLRLLDINGEKLDNSANTHELFVSLREKVPEIKITGIKA
;
A
#
# COMPACT_ATOMS: atom_id res chain seq x y z
N MET A 1 14.51 -13.63 -24.61
CA MET A 1 15.41 -12.54 -24.18
C MET A 1 15.59 -12.68 -22.68
N ALA A 2 16.82 -12.76 -22.17
CA ALA A 2 17.02 -12.93 -20.73
C ALA A 2 16.50 -11.69 -19.98
N VAL A 3 15.99 -11.87 -18.75
CA VAL A 3 15.48 -10.77 -17.90
C VAL A 3 16.52 -9.66 -17.71
N ILE A 4 17.81 -10.01 -17.69
CA ILE A 4 18.92 -9.05 -17.58
C ILE A 4 19.04 -8.18 -18.83
N ASP A 5 18.94 -8.77 -20.02
CA ASP A 5 18.97 -8.02 -21.28
C ASP A 5 17.73 -7.14 -21.42
N LEU A 6 16.59 -7.60 -20.89
CA LEU A 6 15.38 -6.81 -20.80
C LEU A 6 15.61 -5.55 -19.97
N VAL A 7 16.15 -5.67 -18.75
CA VAL A 7 16.38 -4.52 -17.87
C VAL A 7 17.42 -3.57 -18.44
N LYS A 8 18.56 -4.11 -18.91
CA LYS A 8 19.61 -3.31 -19.56
C LYS A 8 19.04 -2.58 -20.75
N SER A 9 18.34 -3.29 -21.64
CA SER A 9 17.71 -2.69 -22.81
C SER A 9 16.66 -1.65 -22.42
N THR A 10 15.81 -1.88 -21.41
CA THR A 10 14.85 -0.88 -20.92
C THR A 10 15.56 0.38 -20.46
N ARG A 11 16.59 0.22 -19.61
CA ARG A 11 17.29 1.35 -19.00
C ARG A 11 18.11 2.10 -20.05
N GLU A 12 18.85 1.39 -20.91
CA GLU A 12 19.63 1.96 -22.00
C GLU A 12 18.74 2.66 -23.03
N LYS A 13 17.57 2.09 -23.38
CA LYS A 13 16.61 2.75 -24.27
C LYS A 13 15.99 3.99 -23.64
N MET A 14 15.66 3.94 -22.34
CA MET A 14 15.21 5.13 -21.60
C MET A 14 16.29 6.21 -21.61
N LEU A 15 17.53 5.86 -21.26
CA LEU A 15 18.69 6.77 -21.32
C LEU A 15 18.88 7.38 -22.72
N GLN A 16 18.78 6.57 -23.79
CA GLN A 16 18.91 7.05 -25.18
C GLN A 16 17.78 8.00 -25.62
N CYS A 17 16.62 7.90 -24.98
CA CYS A 17 15.44 8.72 -25.24
C CYS A 17 15.46 10.08 -24.50
N GLU A 18 16.43 10.30 -23.62
CA GLU A 18 16.61 11.54 -22.85
C GLU A 18 16.72 12.77 -23.75
N GLY A 19 15.90 13.80 -23.47
CA GLY A 19 15.92 15.09 -24.17
C GLY A 19 15.47 15.05 -25.64
N ARG A 20 15.19 13.86 -26.19
CA ARG A 20 14.85 13.66 -27.61
C ARG A 20 13.42 13.20 -27.84
N SER A 21 12.74 12.70 -26.81
CA SER A 21 11.40 12.15 -26.91
C SER A 21 10.55 12.58 -25.72
N GLY A 22 9.24 12.79 -25.93
CA GLY A 22 8.28 12.98 -24.84
C GLY A 22 8.00 11.70 -24.02
N LEU A 23 8.89 10.71 -24.11
CA LEU A 23 8.77 9.42 -23.44
C LEU A 23 9.14 9.57 -21.96
N SER A 24 8.14 9.70 -21.08
CA SER A 24 8.36 9.81 -19.63
C SER A 24 8.53 8.45 -18.94
N LYS A 25 8.26 7.36 -19.65
CA LYS A 25 8.04 6.03 -19.08
C LYS A 25 8.25 4.94 -20.13
N LEU A 26 8.99 3.90 -19.76
CA LEU A 26 9.12 2.65 -20.51
C LEU A 26 8.77 1.47 -19.60
N GLU A 27 7.89 0.60 -20.07
CA GLU A 27 7.45 -0.57 -19.35
C GLU A 27 7.67 -1.81 -20.20
N LEU A 28 8.49 -2.74 -19.70
CA LEU A 28 8.70 -4.03 -20.31
C LEU A 28 8.10 -5.13 -19.44
N ILE A 29 7.30 -5.97 -20.09
CA ILE A 29 6.59 -7.07 -19.47
C ILE A 29 7.22 -8.38 -19.95
N HIS A 30 7.91 -9.07 -19.05
CA HIS A 30 8.30 -10.47 -19.18
C HIS A 30 7.26 -11.35 -18.46
N PRO A 31 7.10 -12.64 -18.82
CA PRO A 31 6.27 -13.56 -18.05
C PRO A 31 6.55 -13.55 -16.54
N GLU A 32 7.81 -13.35 -16.16
CA GLU A 32 8.27 -13.45 -14.76
C GLU A 32 8.52 -12.11 -14.07
N VAL A 33 8.82 -11.06 -14.84
CA VAL A 33 9.20 -9.74 -14.32
C VAL A 33 8.55 -8.65 -15.14
N GLN A 34 7.92 -7.71 -14.45
CA GLN A 34 7.54 -6.44 -15.02
C GLN A 34 8.53 -5.38 -14.56
N VAL A 35 9.29 -4.84 -15.51
CA VAL A 35 10.26 -3.76 -15.28
C VAL A 35 9.67 -2.49 -15.86
N ARG A 36 9.45 -1.51 -15.00
CA ARG A 36 9.07 -0.17 -15.43
C ARG A 36 10.18 0.80 -15.04
N ALA A 37 10.64 1.55 -16.03
CA ALA A 37 11.58 2.64 -15.89
C ALA A 37 10.83 3.95 -16.16
N SER A 38 10.99 4.95 -15.30
CA SER A 38 10.44 6.29 -15.52
C SER A 38 11.46 7.36 -15.15
N PHE A 39 11.39 8.50 -15.84
CA PHE A 39 12.18 9.68 -15.48
C PHE A 39 11.57 10.32 -14.25
N ARG A 40 12.43 10.74 -13.31
CA ARG A 40 12.00 11.52 -12.15
C ARG A 40 11.77 12.97 -12.59
N ASN A 41 10.53 13.46 -12.50
CA ASN A 41 10.24 14.85 -12.83
C ASN A 41 11.06 15.80 -11.94
N GLY A 42 11.83 16.71 -12.57
CA GLY A 42 12.50 17.82 -11.89
C GLY A 42 13.92 17.56 -11.35
N ALA A 43 14.53 16.40 -11.62
CA ALA A 43 15.94 16.17 -11.27
C ALA A 43 16.87 16.60 -12.43
N PRO A 44 17.97 17.34 -12.15
CA PRO A 44 18.98 17.68 -13.17
C PRO A 44 19.82 16.46 -13.59
N ASP A 45 19.83 15.40 -12.77
CA ASP A 45 20.47 14.13 -13.05
C ASP A 45 19.44 13.04 -13.36
N LEU A 46 19.78 12.19 -14.33
CA LEU A 46 18.92 11.11 -14.81
C LEU A 46 18.81 9.99 -13.74
N ASP A 47 17.81 10.13 -12.86
CA ASP A 47 17.43 9.11 -11.88
C ASP A 47 16.28 8.28 -12.47
N VAL A 48 16.62 7.10 -13.01
CA VAL A 48 15.60 6.13 -13.48
C VAL A 48 15.00 5.43 -12.28
N GLU A 49 13.72 5.70 -12.00
CA GLU A 49 12.97 4.91 -11.03
C GLU A 49 12.77 3.50 -11.62
N THR A 50 13.28 2.47 -10.94
CA THR A 50 13.17 1.08 -11.39
C THR A 50 12.12 0.36 -10.54
N TYR A 51 10.92 0.27 -11.09
CA TYR A 51 9.84 -0.55 -10.54
C TYR A 51 10.02 -1.98 -11.01
N VAL A 52 10.12 -2.90 -10.05
CA VAL A 52 10.18 -4.34 -10.31
C VAL A 52 9.00 -5.00 -9.61
N LYS A 53 8.07 -5.52 -10.43
CA LYS A 53 7.06 -6.46 -9.97
C LYS A 53 7.45 -7.84 -10.46
N LEU A 54 7.81 -8.68 -9.51
CA LEU A 54 7.96 -10.11 -9.75
C LEU A 54 6.56 -10.69 -9.90
N ARG A 55 6.27 -11.33 -11.03
CA ARG A 55 4.97 -11.95 -11.28
C ARG A 55 4.94 -13.35 -10.69
N ASP A 56 3.74 -13.85 -10.39
CA ASP A 56 3.52 -15.21 -9.90
C ASP A 56 4.02 -16.23 -10.92
N CYS A 57 5.31 -16.52 -10.86
CA CYS A 57 5.89 -17.73 -11.40
C CYS A 57 5.36 -18.85 -10.50
N GLN A 58 4.93 -19.98 -11.09
CA GLN A 58 4.59 -21.13 -10.27
C GLN A 58 5.74 -21.40 -9.28
N PRO A 59 5.43 -21.66 -7.99
CA PRO A 59 6.42 -21.67 -6.91
C PRO A 59 7.59 -22.65 -7.09
N GLN A 60 7.53 -23.51 -8.11
CA GLN A 60 8.48 -24.59 -8.33
C GLN A 60 9.65 -24.23 -9.26
N VAL A 61 9.59 -23.14 -10.05
CA VAL A 61 10.72 -22.74 -10.91
C VAL A 61 10.83 -21.21 -11.00
N LEU A 62 11.55 -20.59 -10.06
CA LEU A 62 12.11 -19.27 -10.31
C LEU A 62 13.32 -19.44 -11.24
N ASP A 63 13.30 -18.79 -12.41
CA ASP A 63 14.37 -18.84 -13.40
C ASP A 63 15.73 -18.42 -12.79
N PRO A 64 16.84 -19.16 -13.04
CA PRO A 64 18.21 -18.70 -12.82
C PRO A 64 18.49 -17.23 -13.18
N ALA A 65 17.81 -16.70 -14.21
CA ALA A 65 17.86 -15.31 -14.62
C ALA A 65 17.42 -14.35 -13.50
N MET A 66 16.40 -14.72 -12.71
CA MET A 66 15.92 -13.92 -11.58
C MET A 66 16.99 -13.78 -10.49
N TYR A 67 17.62 -14.89 -10.12
CA TYR A 67 18.69 -14.88 -9.12
C TYR A 67 19.86 -14.02 -9.58
N THR A 68 20.22 -14.12 -10.85
CA THR A 68 21.30 -13.32 -11.45
C THR A 68 20.92 -11.84 -11.49
N PHE A 69 19.67 -11.52 -11.82
CA PHE A 69 19.13 -10.16 -11.81
C PHE A 69 19.20 -9.53 -10.41
N VAL A 70 18.63 -10.19 -9.39
CA VAL A 70 18.62 -9.66 -8.02
C VAL A 70 20.04 -9.49 -7.50
N ARG A 71 20.95 -10.43 -7.77
CA ARG A 71 22.36 -10.29 -7.40
C ARG A 71 23.01 -9.06 -8.05
N GLN A 72 22.80 -8.86 -9.36
CA GLN A 72 23.50 -7.80 -10.10
C GLN A 72 22.89 -6.40 -9.88
N TYR A 73 21.56 -6.31 -9.73
CA TYR A 73 20.80 -5.06 -9.76
C TYR A 73 19.89 -4.82 -8.55
N GLY A 74 19.83 -5.73 -7.57
CA GLY A 74 18.96 -5.62 -6.40
C GLY A 74 19.10 -4.28 -5.67
N TRP A 75 20.33 -3.78 -5.56
CA TRP A 75 20.68 -2.48 -5.00
C TRP A 75 19.96 -1.28 -5.64
N SER A 76 19.61 -1.37 -6.93
CA SER A 76 19.03 -0.27 -7.71
C SER A 76 17.50 -0.26 -7.75
N ILE A 77 16.85 -1.26 -7.16
CA ILE A 77 15.40 -1.39 -7.14
C ILE A 77 14.82 -0.32 -6.22
N THR A 78 13.96 0.55 -6.74
CA THR A 78 13.28 1.60 -5.95
C THR A 78 11.94 1.11 -5.41
N THR A 79 11.20 0.35 -6.22
CA THR A 79 9.94 -0.30 -5.82
C THR A 79 10.04 -1.80 -6.04
N LEU A 80 9.92 -2.57 -4.96
CA LEU A 80 9.90 -4.02 -5.00
C LEU A 80 8.52 -4.55 -4.60
N VAL A 81 7.86 -5.25 -5.51
CA VAL A 81 6.67 -6.05 -5.21
C VAL A 81 7.02 -7.52 -5.25
N VAL A 82 7.01 -8.16 -4.08
CA VAL A 82 7.34 -9.58 -3.96
C VAL A 82 6.08 -10.45 -4.02
N PRO A 83 6.10 -11.57 -4.77
CA PRO A 83 4.99 -12.50 -4.84
C PRO A 83 5.06 -13.50 -3.68
N GLU A 84 4.06 -14.36 -3.55
CA GLU A 84 4.06 -15.44 -2.55
C GLU A 84 5.25 -16.41 -2.71
N SER A 85 5.75 -16.57 -3.94
CA SER A 85 6.90 -17.42 -4.24
C SER A 85 8.27 -16.81 -3.86
N PHE A 86 8.30 -15.67 -3.15
CA PHE A 86 9.54 -15.01 -2.76
C PHE A 86 10.35 -15.80 -1.73
N SER A 87 11.31 -16.60 -2.21
CA SER A 87 12.09 -17.49 -1.36
C SER A 87 13.16 -16.80 -0.51
N ASN A 88 13.57 -17.47 0.58
CA ASN A 88 14.72 -17.07 1.41
C ASN A 88 15.99 -16.79 0.59
N ARG A 89 16.20 -17.54 -0.50
CA ARG A 89 17.38 -17.38 -1.37
C ARG A 89 17.35 -16.04 -2.11
N LEU A 90 16.19 -15.62 -2.61
CA LEU A 90 16.04 -14.31 -3.25
C LEU A 90 16.27 -13.18 -2.25
N VAL A 91 15.70 -13.27 -1.04
CA VAL A 91 15.94 -12.28 0.02
C VAL A 91 17.43 -12.19 0.33
N LYS A 92 18.12 -13.33 0.44
CA LYS A 92 19.57 -13.35 0.73
C LYS A 92 20.38 -12.68 -0.37
N LEU A 93 20.08 -12.93 -1.64
CA LEU A 93 20.77 -12.28 -2.75
C LEU A 93 20.50 -10.78 -2.82
N LEU A 94 19.26 -10.37 -2.49
CA LEU A 94 18.91 -8.96 -2.38
C LEU A 94 19.70 -8.29 -1.25
N ASP A 95 19.78 -8.96 -0.10
CA ASP A 95 20.56 -8.52 1.07
C ASP A 95 22.04 -8.36 0.73
N GLU A 96 22.64 -9.34 0.04
CA GLU A 96 24.02 -9.29 -0.45
C GLU A 96 24.24 -8.12 -1.42
N SER A 97 23.36 -7.96 -2.42
CA SER A 97 23.46 -6.88 -3.42
C SER A 97 23.39 -5.50 -2.78
N ILE A 98 22.47 -5.31 -1.84
CA ILE A 98 22.29 -4.05 -1.09
C ILE A 98 23.47 -3.80 -0.15
N GLN A 99 24.01 -4.84 0.50
CA GLN A 99 25.17 -4.71 1.38
C GLN A 99 26.39 -4.17 0.62
N GLU A 100 26.62 -4.62 -0.60
CA GLU A 100 27.78 -4.23 -1.40
C GLU A 100 27.66 -2.80 -1.98
N LYS A 101 26.45 -2.38 -2.38
CA LYS A 101 26.27 -1.19 -3.22
C LYS A 101 25.36 -0.11 -2.62
N GLY A 102 24.75 -0.37 -1.47
CA GLY A 102 23.71 0.48 -0.88
C GLY A 102 22.34 0.23 -1.53
N SER A 103 21.26 0.61 -0.84
CA SER A 103 19.90 0.44 -1.35
C SER A 103 19.30 1.75 -1.85
N LYS A 104 18.63 1.71 -3.01
CA LYS A 104 17.74 2.78 -3.49
C LYS A 104 16.25 2.52 -3.19
N MET A 105 15.94 1.48 -2.42
CA MET A 105 14.56 1.05 -2.19
C MET A 105 13.78 2.08 -1.38
N ALA A 106 12.68 2.56 -1.96
CA ALA A 106 11.73 3.48 -1.35
C ALA A 106 10.41 2.77 -1.01
N HIS A 107 9.97 1.82 -1.85
CA HIS A 107 8.72 1.10 -1.69
C HIS A 107 8.93 -0.40 -1.65
N LEU A 108 8.36 -1.05 -0.64
CA LEU A 108 8.44 -2.49 -0.46
C LEU A 108 7.07 -3.07 -0.19
N ASN A 109 6.67 -4.07 -0.97
CA ASN A 109 5.45 -4.83 -0.78
C ASN A 109 5.82 -6.29 -0.53
N ILE A 110 5.59 -6.75 0.71
CA ILE A 110 5.99 -8.05 1.22
C ILE A 110 4.78 -8.95 1.36
N VAL A 111 4.84 -10.12 0.74
CA VAL A 111 3.94 -11.25 0.99
C VAL A 111 4.76 -12.42 1.51
N PRO A 112 4.94 -12.55 2.85
CA PRO A 112 5.94 -13.46 3.41
C PRO A 112 5.48 -14.92 3.53
N THR A 113 4.56 -15.41 2.68
CA THR A 113 4.01 -16.79 2.74
C THR A 113 5.07 -17.88 2.66
N SER A 114 6.16 -17.65 1.93
CA SER A 114 7.24 -18.62 1.77
C SER A 114 8.51 -18.31 2.58
N LEU A 115 8.53 -17.22 3.36
CA LEU A 115 9.70 -16.84 4.14
C LEU A 115 9.75 -17.61 5.47
N THR A 116 10.88 -18.28 5.70
CA THR A 116 11.17 -18.85 7.03
C THR A 116 11.79 -17.78 7.93
N THR A 117 11.98 -18.11 9.21
CA THR A 117 12.71 -17.32 10.19
C THR A 117 14.00 -16.67 9.64
N PRO A 118 14.97 -17.43 9.06
CA PRO A 118 16.13 -16.85 8.38
C PRO A 118 15.80 -15.87 7.24
N GLY A 119 14.74 -16.13 6.47
CA GLY A 119 14.28 -15.24 5.41
C GLY A 119 13.77 -13.91 5.95
N LEU A 120 12.97 -13.94 7.02
CA LEU A 120 12.52 -12.71 7.71
C LEU A 120 13.70 -11.94 8.32
N ASP A 121 14.69 -12.61 8.88
CA ASP A 121 15.87 -11.96 9.44
C ASP A 121 16.70 -11.27 8.33
N ALA A 122 16.83 -11.90 7.16
CA ALA A 122 17.43 -11.28 5.98
C ALA A 122 16.60 -10.10 5.46
N MET A 123 15.28 -10.22 5.45
CA MET A 123 14.39 -9.12 5.04
C MET A 123 14.51 -7.92 6.00
N SER A 124 14.62 -8.16 7.30
CA SER A 124 14.87 -7.09 8.27
C SER A 124 16.20 -6.38 7.97
N ARG A 125 17.25 -7.08 7.53
CA ARG A 125 18.51 -6.43 7.12
C ARG A 125 18.36 -5.63 5.82
N VAL A 126 17.64 -6.15 4.83
CA VAL A 126 17.29 -5.42 3.60
C VAL A 126 16.59 -4.11 3.94
N ILE A 127 15.58 -4.16 4.80
CA ILE A 127 14.83 -2.97 5.22
C ILE A 127 15.75 -2.02 5.99
N ASN A 128 16.54 -2.50 6.96
CA ASN A 128 17.50 -1.67 7.70
C ASN A 128 18.45 -0.90 6.77
N ARG A 129 18.98 -1.57 5.74
CA ARG A 129 19.91 -0.98 4.78
C ARG A 129 19.22 -0.05 3.76
N SER A 130 17.90 -0.10 3.67
CA SER A 130 17.07 0.75 2.80
C SER A 130 16.64 2.02 3.55
N GLN A 131 17.57 2.96 3.71
CA GLN A 131 17.33 4.20 4.47
C GLN A 131 16.25 5.08 3.85
N GLY A 132 16.04 5.00 2.54
CA GLY A 132 14.99 5.71 1.82
C GLY A 132 13.62 5.03 1.83
N LEU A 133 13.45 3.91 2.54
CA LEU A 133 12.18 3.18 2.56
C LEU A 133 11.09 3.97 3.30
N THR A 134 10.12 4.49 2.56
CA THR A 134 9.01 5.29 3.07
C THR A 134 7.66 4.58 2.96
N TYR A 135 7.52 3.64 2.01
CA TYR A 135 6.31 2.85 1.80
C TYR A 135 6.53 1.37 2.15
N LEU A 136 5.68 0.83 3.01
CA LEU A 136 5.64 -0.59 3.31
C LEU A 136 4.22 -1.13 3.16
N ARG A 137 4.02 -2.07 2.22
CA ARG A 137 2.87 -2.98 2.23
C ARG A 137 3.27 -4.30 2.85
N PHE A 138 2.53 -4.72 3.85
CA PHE A 138 2.88 -5.88 4.67
C PHE A 138 1.69 -6.82 4.75
N SER A 139 1.81 -7.97 4.08
CA SER A 139 0.81 -9.04 4.18
C SER A 139 1.05 -9.87 5.42
N LEU A 140 -0.01 -10.01 6.21
CA LEU A 140 0.02 -10.69 7.49
C LEU A 140 -0.67 -12.05 7.47
N GLU A 141 -1.30 -12.40 6.35
CA GLU A 141 -1.94 -13.69 6.11
C GLU A 141 -0.98 -14.87 6.41
N SER A 142 0.24 -14.77 5.92
CA SER A 142 1.30 -15.77 6.08
C SER A 142 1.88 -15.87 7.48
N LEU A 143 1.56 -14.93 8.35
CA LEU A 143 2.28 -14.74 9.60
C LEU A 143 1.62 -15.44 10.79
N ARG A 144 0.61 -16.30 10.57
CA ARG A 144 0.00 -17.09 11.65
C ARG A 144 1.04 -17.73 12.57
N HIS A 145 2.17 -18.20 12.02
CA HIS A 145 3.27 -18.83 12.77
C HIS A 145 4.50 -17.94 13.01
N GLN A 146 4.58 -16.72 12.45
CA GLN A 146 5.76 -15.83 12.53
C GLN A 146 5.42 -14.38 12.93
N LYS A 147 4.27 -14.24 13.58
CA LYS A 147 3.63 -12.99 13.98
C LYS A 147 4.53 -12.05 14.77
N GLU A 148 5.19 -12.57 15.80
CA GLU A 148 6.06 -11.78 16.67
C GLU A 148 7.24 -11.18 15.90
N LYS A 149 7.87 -11.96 15.02
CA LYS A 149 8.98 -11.48 14.17
C LYS A 149 8.54 -10.38 13.21
N ALA A 150 7.35 -10.52 12.66
CA ALA A 150 6.82 -9.55 11.74
C ALA A 150 6.39 -8.25 12.42
N LEU A 151 5.81 -8.34 13.62
CA LEU A 151 5.55 -7.18 14.48
C LEU A 151 6.85 -6.50 14.90
N LEU A 152 7.90 -7.28 15.22
CA LEU A 152 9.23 -6.75 15.51
C LEU A 152 9.83 -6.03 14.31
N LEU A 153 9.65 -6.57 13.11
CA LEU A 153 10.09 -5.94 11.86
C LEU A 153 9.35 -4.62 11.63
N LEU A 154 8.03 -4.59 11.77
CA LEU A 154 7.25 -3.36 11.67
C LEU A 154 7.69 -2.33 12.73
N GLY A 155 7.85 -2.78 13.98
CA GLY A 155 8.22 -1.92 15.10
C GLY A 155 9.61 -1.31 14.99
N ARG A 156 10.58 -2.01 14.37
CA ARG A 156 11.92 -1.47 14.11
C ARG A 156 11.96 -0.36 13.05
N HIS A 157 10.91 -0.25 12.23
CA HIS A 157 10.93 0.61 11.05
C HIS A 157 9.80 1.64 11.03
N LYS A 158 8.89 1.60 11.99
CA LYS A 158 7.71 2.48 12.13
C LYS A 158 8.03 3.98 12.05
N ASP A 159 9.18 4.42 12.57
CA ASP A 159 9.51 5.84 12.71
C ASP A 159 9.87 6.57 11.40
N ARG A 160 10.02 5.82 10.28
CA ARG A 160 10.36 6.38 8.96
C ARG A 160 9.32 6.09 7.88
N LEU A 161 8.28 5.34 8.19
CA LEU A 161 7.25 4.98 7.22
C LEU A 161 6.25 6.12 7.08
N THR A 162 6.23 6.75 5.91
CA THR A 162 5.21 7.75 5.56
C THR A 162 3.97 7.09 4.99
N SER A 163 4.07 5.86 4.49
CA SER A 163 2.93 5.10 3.97
C SER A 163 2.98 3.65 4.44
N LEU A 164 1.90 3.20 5.08
CA LEU A 164 1.74 1.84 5.59
C LEU A 164 0.45 1.22 5.06
N ARG A 165 0.58 0.06 4.42
CA ARG A 165 -0.54 -0.78 4.04
C ARG A 165 -0.47 -2.13 4.74
N LEU A 166 -1.44 -2.42 5.58
CA LEU A 166 -1.59 -3.72 6.21
C LEU A 166 -2.57 -4.55 5.39
N CYS A 167 -2.21 -5.78 5.05
CA CYS A 167 -3.12 -6.67 4.33
C CYS A 167 -3.23 -8.08 4.90
N GLY A 168 -4.38 -8.72 4.71
CA GLY A 168 -4.58 -10.11 5.13
C GLY A 168 -5.98 -10.64 4.84
N TRP A 169 -6.22 -11.93 5.07
CA TRP A 169 -7.50 -12.55 4.72
C TRP A 169 -8.61 -12.24 5.72
N TYR A 170 -8.35 -12.44 7.01
CA TYR A 170 -9.34 -12.30 8.09
C TYR A 170 -8.87 -11.26 9.11
N ILE A 171 -9.49 -10.10 9.14
CA ILE A 171 -9.03 -8.95 9.96
C ILE A 171 -8.87 -9.32 11.44
N ASN A 172 -9.80 -10.11 11.98
CA ASN A 172 -9.83 -10.51 13.40
C ASN A 172 -8.66 -11.42 13.82
N GLU A 173 -7.94 -12.04 12.87
CA GLU A 173 -6.79 -12.89 13.19
C GLU A 173 -5.48 -12.10 13.34
N TRP A 174 -5.31 -11.08 12.49
CA TRP A 174 -4.05 -10.38 12.33
C TRP A 174 -4.05 -8.96 12.92
N LEU A 175 -5.20 -8.29 13.01
CA LEU A 175 -5.29 -6.91 13.47
C LEU A 175 -5.18 -6.73 14.98
N PRO A 176 -5.92 -7.47 15.85
CA PRO A 176 -5.84 -7.26 17.31
C PRO A 176 -4.41 -7.33 17.90
N PRO A 177 -3.51 -8.21 17.45
CA PRO A 177 -2.11 -8.25 17.85
C PRO A 177 -1.30 -7.02 17.43
N ILE A 178 -1.58 -6.48 16.24
CA ILE A 178 -0.97 -5.21 15.80
C ILE A 178 -1.48 -4.11 16.70
N ALA A 179 -2.79 -4.05 16.93
CA ALA A 179 -3.42 -3.09 17.82
C ALA A 179 -2.83 -3.16 19.24
N ARG A 180 -2.57 -4.35 19.78
CA ARG A 180 -1.89 -4.49 21.09
C ARG A 180 -0.44 -4.02 21.07
N THR A 181 0.27 -4.19 19.95
CA THR A 181 1.69 -3.81 19.84
C THR A 181 1.86 -2.32 19.58
N PHE A 182 0.94 -1.75 18.81
CA PHE A 182 0.91 -0.34 18.41
C PHE A 182 -0.48 0.19 18.73
N PRO A 183 -0.80 0.49 20.01
CA PRO A 183 -2.17 0.86 20.43
C PRO A 183 -2.69 2.12 19.77
N ASP A 184 -1.80 2.97 19.30
CA ASP A 184 -2.11 4.25 18.69
C ASP A 184 -1.09 4.62 17.61
N ARG A 185 -1.37 5.77 17.01
CA ARG A 185 -0.59 6.40 15.95
C ARG A 185 0.75 6.96 16.43
N ASP A 186 0.98 7.15 17.73
CA ASP A 186 2.29 7.58 18.25
C ASP A 186 3.35 6.51 17.99
N GLY A 187 2.91 5.28 17.73
CA GLY A 187 3.72 4.23 17.13
C GLY A 187 4.41 4.62 15.82
N PHE A 188 3.84 5.51 15.00
CA PHE A 188 4.25 5.71 13.59
C PHE A 188 4.46 7.19 13.22
N PRO A 189 5.29 7.96 13.94
CA PRO A 189 5.25 9.42 13.99
C PRO A 189 5.11 10.13 12.62
N VAL A 190 5.76 9.65 11.57
CA VAL A 190 5.79 10.28 10.23
C VAL A 190 4.77 9.73 9.21
N LEU A 191 3.85 8.85 9.63
CA LEU A 191 2.86 8.21 8.75
C LEU A 191 1.80 9.17 8.22
N GLU A 192 1.82 9.44 6.91
CA GLU A 192 0.87 10.31 6.21
C GLU A 192 -0.25 9.52 5.52
N GLU A 193 0.02 8.27 5.13
CA GLU A 193 -0.93 7.41 4.43
C GLU A 193 -1.09 6.09 5.17
N PHE A 194 -2.33 5.74 5.49
CA PHE A 194 -2.64 4.46 6.14
C PHE A 194 -3.70 3.71 5.37
N SER A 195 -3.49 2.41 5.16
CA SER A 195 -4.51 1.58 4.54
C SER A 195 -4.60 0.17 5.08
N VAL A 196 -5.82 -0.33 5.13
CA VAL A 196 -6.15 -1.70 5.53
C VAL A 196 -6.79 -2.41 4.34
N GLU A 197 -6.15 -3.47 3.87
CA GLU A 197 -6.65 -4.31 2.79
C GLU A 197 -7.00 -5.70 3.33
N CYS A 198 -8.29 -6.01 3.45
CA CYS A 198 -8.73 -7.27 4.01
C CYS A 198 -9.73 -7.98 3.10
N TRP A 199 -9.45 -9.23 2.71
CA TRP A 199 -10.40 -9.95 1.85
C TRP A 199 -11.75 -10.18 2.53
N GLU A 200 -11.76 -10.62 3.79
CA GLU A 200 -12.98 -10.82 4.55
C GLU A 200 -12.96 -9.98 5.84
N MET A 201 -13.69 -8.86 5.82
CA MET A 201 -13.94 -8.05 7.00
C MET A 201 -15.27 -8.45 7.65
N LYS A 202 -15.39 -9.75 7.97
CA LYS A 202 -16.51 -10.28 8.77
C LYS A 202 -16.28 -9.93 10.23
N ASP A 203 -17.31 -9.37 10.86
CA ASP A 203 -17.31 -9.09 12.30
C ASP A 203 -16.12 -8.24 12.76
N LEU A 204 -15.86 -7.10 12.11
CA LEU A 204 -14.90 -6.12 12.64
C LEU A 204 -15.38 -5.74 14.05
N ASP A 205 -14.67 -6.25 15.05
CA ASP A 205 -15.00 -5.97 16.44
C ASP A 205 -14.81 -4.47 16.75
N GLY A 206 -15.53 -4.00 17.77
CA GLY A 206 -15.49 -2.60 18.16
C GLY A 206 -14.07 -2.11 18.47
N ASP A 207 -13.23 -2.96 19.08
CA ASP A 207 -11.86 -2.65 19.45
C ASP A 207 -10.98 -2.42 18.21
N SER A 208 -11.12 -3.26 17.19
CA SER A 208 -10.42 -3.18 15.92
C SER A 208 -10.85 -1.94 15.13
N GLY A 209 -12.16 -1.65 15.09
CA GLY A 209 -12.68 -0.42 14.50
C GLY A 209 -12.17 0.84 15.21
N GLN A 210 -12.18 0.82 16.54
CA GLN A 210 -11.65 1.92 17.37
C GLN A 210 -10.15 2.10 17.18
N TRP A 211 -9.40 1.02 17.02
CA TRP A 211 -7.97 1.07 16.72
C TRP A 211 -7.70 1.71 15.36
N ILE A 212 -8.39 1.28 14.30
CA ILE A 212 -8.27 1.89 12.96
C ILE A 212 -8.57 3.39 13.04
N ALA A 213 -9.65 3.77 13.73
CA ALA A 213 -10.01 5.16 13.92
C ALA A 213 -8.96 5.95 14.70
N SER A 214 -8.33 5.34 15.71
CA SER A 214 -7.25 5.96 16.48
C SER A 214 -5.99 6.14 15.64
N MET A 215 -5.69 5.22 14.72
CA MET A 215 -4.58 5.35 13.77
C MET A 215 -4.76 6.55 12.82
N ILE A 216 -6.00 6.87 12.46
CA ILE A 216 -6.35 7.92 11.51
C ILE A 216 -6.50 9.28 12.19
N SER A 217 -7.22 9.31 13.31
CA SER A 217 -7.68 10.55 13.96
C SER A 217 -6.66 11.12 14.94
N ALA A 218 -5.67 10.33 15.36
CA ALA A 218 -4.66 10.80 16.28
C ALA A 218 -3.85 11.94 15.65
N ARG A 219 -3.75 13.05 16.38
CA ARG A 219 -2.92 14.20 16.02
C ARG A 219 -1.48 13.88 16.43
N PRO A 220 -0.56 13.63 15.50
CA PRO A 220 0.79 13.24 15.88
C PRO A 220 1.53 14.41 16.51
N LYS A 221 2.47 14.06 17.39
CA LYS A 221 3.48 14.98 17.93
C LYS A 221 4.84 14.57 17.35
N PRO A 222 5.44 15.29 16.38
CA PRO A 222 5.00 16.54 15.72
C PRO A 222 4.24 16.34 14.38
N LEU A 223 3.05 16.95 14.32
CA LEU A 223 2.42 17.75 13.25
C LEU A 223 2.05 17.19 11.86
N THR A 224 2.29 15.94 11.49
CA THR A 224 1.79 15.46 10.18
C THR A 224 0.53 14.59 10.31
N PRO A 225 -0.69 15.15 10.15
CA PRO A 225 -1.90 14.34 10.15
C PRO A 225 -1.84 13.26 9.06
N VAL A 226 -2.54 12.15 9.28
CA VAL A 226 -2.80 11.20 8.18
C VAL A 226 -3.65 11.94 7.16
N LYS A 227 -3.10 12.12 5.95
CA LYS A 227 -3.78 12.83 4.86
C LYS A 227 -4.65 11.89 4.06
N ALA A 228 -4.22 10.65 3.90
CA ALA A 228 -4.94 9.66 3.11
C ALA A 228 -5.24 8.40 3.92
N PHE A 229 -6.50 7.99 3.91
CA PHE A 229 -6.94 6.72 4.45
C PHE A 229 -7.63 5.87 3.40
N GLY A 230 -7.30 4.58 3.35
CA GLY A 230 -7.92 3.65 2.42
C GLY A 230 -8.30 2.32 3.04
N ILE A 231 -9.48 1.84 2.71
CA ILE A 231 -9.93 0.47 2.98
C ILE A 231 -10.21 -0.22 1.68
N LYS A 232 -9.65 -1.42 1.56
CA LYS A 232 -9.97 -2.31 0.47
C LYS A 232 -10.47 -3.63 1.04
N ALA A 233 -11.69 -4.02 0.70
CA ALA A 233 -12.24 -5.29 1.16
C ALA A 233 -13.11 -5.99 0.12
N LYS A 234 -13.25 -7.31 0.19
CA LYS A 234 -14.27 -7.97 -0.63
C LYS A 234 -15.65 -7.65 -0.07
N THR A 235 -15.80 -7.88 1.22
CA THR A 235 -17.03 -7.66 1.97
C THR A 235 -16.73 -6.79 3.19
N LEU A 236 -17.55 -5.77 3.39
CA LEU A 236 -17.51 -4.90 4.56
C LEU A 236 -18.91 -4.85 5.17
N TRP A 237 -19.08 -5.40 6.36
CA TRP A 237 -20.37 -5.42 7.05
C TRP A 237 -20.80 -4.03 7.52
N SER A 238 -22.10 -3.73 7.43
CA SER A 238 -22.65 -2.40 7.74
C SER A 238 -22.32 -1.94 9.16
N LYS A 239 -22.41 -2.81 10.17
CA LYS A 239 -22.07 -2.47 11.56
C LYS A 239 -20.59 -2.13 11.76
N GLY A 240 -19.70 -2.89 11.13
CA GLY A 240 -18.26 -2.64 11.20
C GLY A 240 -17.89 -1.32 10.51
N PHE A 241 -18.47 -1.07 9.33
CA PHE A 241 -18.34 0.21 8.64
C PHE A 241 -18.85 1.37 9.50
N GLU A 242 -20.03 1.21 10.11
CA GLU A 242 -20.65 2.24 10.95
C GLU A 242 -19.79 2.59 12.18
N ALA A 243 -19.35 1.58 12.93
CA ALA A 243 -18.48 1.79 14.08
C ALA A 243 -17.22 2.56 13.70
N MET A 244 -16.60 2.16 12.58
CA MET A 244 -15.39 2.76 12.08
C MET A 244 -15.59 4.19 11.56
N ILE A 245 -16.58 4.45 10.71
CA ILE A 245 -16.81 5.79 10.14
C ILE A 245 -17.26 6.80 11.21
N ASN A 246 -17.92 6.33 12.27
CA ASN A 246 -18.27 7.16 13.42
C ASN A 246 -17.05 7.49 14.29
N ALA A 247 -16.08 6.58 14.37
CA ALA A 247 -14.87 6.77 15.15
C ALA A 247 -13.80 7.61 14.43
N ILE A 248 -13.83 7.68 13.09
CA ILE A 248 -12.90 8.50 12.31
C ILE A 248 -13.30 9.98 12.36
N ASP A 249 -12.35 10.83 12.71
CA ASP A 249 -12.44 12.27 12.48
C ASP A 249 -12.13 12.59 11.01
N LEU A 250 -13.18 12.66 10.18
CA LEU A 250 -13.03 12.96 8.74
C LEU A 250 -12.49 14.37 8.47
N SER A 251 -12.52 15.26 9.46
CA SER A 251 -12.07 16.66 9.31
C SER A 251 -10.56 16.81 9.20
N THR A 252 -9.81 15.74 9.42
CA THR A 252 -8.35 15.69 9.34
C THR A 252 -7.82 15.03 8.06
N LEU A 253 -8.70 14.45 7.23
CA LEU A 253 -8.34 13.71 6.03
C LEU A 253 -8.43 14.58 4.77
N GLU A 254 -7.47 14.43 3.87
CA GLU A 254 -7.52 14.97 2.51
C GLU A 254 -8.07 13.94 1.52
N GLU A 255 -7.83 12.65 1.73
CA GLU A 255 -8.26 11.59 0.84
C GLU A 255 -8.87 10.41 1.60
N LEU A 256 -9.99 9.92 1.09
CA LEU A 256 -10.70 8.77 1.63
C LEU A 256 -11.03 7.79 0.52
N HIS A 257 -10.57 6.54 0.67
CA HIS A 257 -10.71 5.51 -0.35
C HIS A 257 -11.47 4.29 0.22
N PHE A 258 -12.69 4.06 -0.27
CA PHE A 258 -13.47 2.86 0.01
C PHE A 258 -13.57 1.97 -1.22
N ASN A 259 -12.60 1.08 -1.38
CA ASN A 259 -12.56 0.12 -2.49
C ASN A 259 -13.04 -1.25 -2.01
N HIS A 260 -14.33 -1.39 -1.72
CA HIS A 260 -14.92 -2.69 -1.45
C HIS A 260 -16.08 -3.03 -2.37
N GLN A 261 -16.20 -4.31 -2.74
CA GLN A 261 -17.17 -4.76 -3.76
C GLN A 261 -18.62 -4.53 -3.33
N ASP A 262 -18.86 -4.51 -2.02
CA ASP A 262 -20.19 -4.53 -1.44
C ASP A 262 -20.64 -3.18 -0.84
N PHE A 263 -20.23 -2.04 -1.42
CA PHE A 263 -20.63 -0.71 -0.92
C PHE A 263 -22.14 -0.49 -1.12
N SER A 264 -22.86 -0.45 0.00
CA SER A 264 -24.32 -0.39 0.05
C SER A 264 -24.85 1.04 0.15
N LEU A 265 -26.12 1.22 -0.20
CA LEU A 265 -26.82 2.51 -0.08
C LEU A 265 -26.83 3.05 1.37
N GLU A 266 -26.97 2.18 2.36
CA GLU A 266 -26.95 2.60 3.78
C GLU A 266 -25.57 3.08 4.22
N GLN A 267 -24.50 2.45 3.72
CA GLN A 267 -23.13 2.93 3.95
C GLN A 267 -22.89 4.29 3.26
N LEU A 268 -23.45 4.48 2.06
CA LEU A 268 -23.42 5.77 1.35
C LEU A 268 -24.12 6.86 2.16
N LYS A 269 -25.35 6.61 2.61
CA LYS A 269 -26.13 7.54 3.45
C LYS A 269 -25.36 7.93 4.71
N LEU A 270 -24.81 6.94 5.41
CA LEU A 270 -24.03 7.19 6.61
C LEU A 270 -22.80 8.05 6.32
N LEU A 271 -22.08 7.75 5.23
CA LEU A 271 -20.92 8.55 4.81
C LEU A 271 -21.30 10.00 4.49
N VAL A 272 -22.38 10.24 3.72
CA VAL A 272 -22.88 11.58 3.40
C VAL A 272 -23.21 12.37 4.68
N GLY A 273 -23.82 11.70 5.66
CA GLY A 273 -24.16 12.30 6.96
C GLY A 273 -22.96 12.61 7.85
N ARG A 274 -21.81 11.97 7.63
CA ARG A 274 -20.58 12.16 8.43
C ARG A 274 -19.62 13.19 7.82
N ILE A 275 -19.64 13.37 6.51
CA ILE A 275 -18.82 14.41 5.86
C ILE A 275 -19.44 15.78 6.16
N ALA A 276 -18.63 16.68 6.70
CA ALA A 276 -19.04 18.06 6.97
C ALA A 276 -19.33 18.81 5.67
N ASP A 277 -20.17 19.84 5.74
CA ASP A 277 -20.48 20.67 4.58
C ASP A 277 -19.24 21.47 4.13
N TYR A 278 -19.11 21.66 2.82
CA TYR A 278 -18.00 22.40 2.24
C TYR A 278 -18.00 23.86 2.72
N GLY A 279 -16.85 24.33 3.23
CA GLY A 279 -16.70 25.68 3.81
C GLY A 279 -16.67 25.72 5.34
N ALA A 280 -16.86 24.59 6.02
CA ALA A 280 -16.52 24.45 7.44
C ALA A 280 -15.01 24.67 7.67
N PRO A 281 -14.57 25.16 8.86
CA PRO A 281 -13.17 25.47 9.17
C PRO A 281 -12.21 24.26 9.24
N SER A 282 -12.63 23.08 8.80
CA SER A 282 -11.85 21.83 8.76
C SER A 282 -11.01 21.71 7.48
N LEU A 283 -10.01 20.81 7.47
CA LEU A 283 -9.39 20.40 6.22
C LEU A 283 -10.48 19.77 5.34
N PRO A 284 -10.75 20.30 4.14
CA PRO A 284 -11.78 19.72 3.29
C PRO A 284 -11.26 18.39 2.77
N LEU A 285 -12.03 17.32 2.95
CA LEU A 285 -11.84 16.09 2.21
C LEU A 285 -11.81 16.46 0.72
N ARG A 286 -10.66 16.25 0.07
CA ARG A 286 -10.41 16.68 -1.31
C ARG A 286 -10.85 15.59 -2.28
N LEU A 287 -10.52 14.35 -1.96
CA LEU A 287 -10.79 13.18 -2.78
C LEU A 287 -11.59 12.14 -1.98
N LEU A 288 -12.70 11.70 -2.56
CA LEU A 288 -13.45 10.53 -2.13
C LEU A 288 -13.50 9.51 -3.27
N ASP A 289 -12.81 8.38 -3.11
CA ASP A 289 -12.84 7.25 -4.05
C ASP A 289 -13.75 6.14 -3.49
N ILE A 290 -14.84 5.81 -4.19
CA ILE A 290 -15.78 4.75 -3.80
C ILE A 290 -15.89 3.74 -4.95
N ASN A 291 -15.74 2.46 -4.62
CA ASN A 291 -16.18 1.38 -5.50
C ASN A 291 -17.67 1.07 -5.24
N GLY A 292 -18.54 1.51 -6.14
CA GLY A 292 -19.99 1.43 -6.07
C GLY A 292 -20.60 0.27 -6.85
N GLU A 293 -19.93 -0.89 -6.96
CA GLU A 293 -20.41 -2.06 -7.72
C GLU A 293 -21.85 -2.51 -7.39
N LYS A 294 -22.33 -2.27 -6.16
CA LYS A 294 -23.69 -2.59 -5.69
C LYS A 294 -24.64 -1.41 -5.64
N LEU A 295 -24.20 -0.20 -5.95
CA LEU A 295 -25.06 0.96 -6.00
C LEU A 295 -25.86 0.93 -7.31
N ASP A 296 -27.17 1.07 -7.20
CA ASP A 296 -28.07 1.16 -8.35
C ASP A 296 -28.15 2.60 -8.87
N ASN A 297 -28.65 2.77 -10.09
CA ASN A 297 -28.94 4.09 -10.66
C ASN A 297 -30.31 4.64 -10.17
N SER A 298 -30.70 4.35 -8.93
CA SER A 298 -31.95 4.86 -8.36
C SER A 298 -31.87 6.36 -8.08
N ALA A 299 -33.03 7.01 -7.98
CA ALA A 299 -33.13 8.41 -7.61
C ALA A 299 -32.47 8.72 -6.26
N ASN A 300 -32.59 7.81 -5.28
CA ASN A 300 -31.98 7.95 -3.96
C ASN A 300 -30.44 7.95 -4.04
N THR A 301 -29.86 7.03 -4.83
CA THR A 301 -28.40 6.99 -5.03
C THR A 301 -27.92 8.26 -5.71
N HIS A 302 -28.67 8.76 -6.71
CA HIS A 302 -28.34 9.99 -7.41
C HIS A 302 -28.35 11.21 -6.47
N GLU A 303 -29.38 11.35 -5.65
CA GLU A 303 -29.50 12.44 -4.67
C GLU A 303 -28.32 12.46 -3.69
N LEU A 304 -27.91 11.29 -3.18
CA LEU A 304 -26.76 11.18 -2.28
C LEU A 304 -25.44 11.56 -2.99
N PHE A 305 -25.26 11.21 -4.26
CA PHE A 305 -24.08 11.65 -5.01
C PHE A 305 -24.07 13.15 -5.28
N VAL A 306 -25.23 13.75 -5.54
CA VAL A 306 -25.34 15.22 -5.64
C VAL A 306 -24.94 15.86 -4.33
N SER A 307 -25.49 15.39 -3.21
CA SER A 307 -25.13 15.89 -1.87
C SER A 307 -23.63 15.71 -1.57
N LEU A 308 -23.01 14.58 -1.94
CA LEU A 308 -21.57 14.41 -1.76
C LEU A 308 -20.75 15.40 -2.58
N ARG A 309 -21.14 15.69 -3.84
CA ARG A 309 -20.43 16.66 -4.70
C ARG A 309 -20.46 18.08 -4.16
N GLU A 310 -21.48 18.42 -3.38
CA GLU A 310 -21.54 19.70 -2.67
C GLU A 310 -20.56 19.75 -1.48
N LYS A 311 -20.13 18.58 -0.96
CA LYS A 311 -19.25 18.45 0.20
C LYS A 311 -17.79 18.18 -0.15
N VAL A 312 -17.52 17.46 -1.23
CA VAL A 312 -16.19 16.97 -1.63
C VAL A 312 -15.87 17.44 -3.07
N PRO A 313 -14.78 18.20 -3.29
CA PRO A 313 -14.44 18.73 -4.61
C PRO A 313 -14.22 17.67 -5.68
N GLU A 314 -13.53 16.58 -5.32
CA GLU A 314 -13.21 15.49 -6.24
C GLU A 314 -13.84 14.18 -5.74
N ILE A 315 -14.77 13.66 -6.52
CA ILE A 315 -15.40 12.37 -6.26
C ILE A 315 -15.11 11.44 -7.42
N LYS A 316 -14.45 10.33 -7.09
CA LYS A 316 -14.22 9.23 -8.01
C LYS A 316 -15.12 8.08 -7.61
N ILE A 317 -16.07 7.75 -8.48
CA ILE A 317 -16.91 6.58 -8.29
C ILE A 317 -16.60 5.59 -9.41
N THR A 318 -16.27 4.37 -9.02
CA THR A 318 -15.99 3.26 -9.93
C THR A 318 -17.02 2.14 -9.72
N GLY A 319 -17.19 1.26 -10.71
CA GLY A 319 -18.00 0.05 -10.54
C GLY A 319 -19.52 0.18 -10.71
N ILE A 320 -20.10 1.39 -10.78
CA ILE A 320 -21.54 1.54 -11.06
C ILE A 320 -21.87 0.93 -12.43
N LYS A 321 -22.84 0.01 -12.45
CA LYS A 321 -23.37 -0.52 -13.71
C LYS A 321 -24.24 0.55 -14.36
N ALA A 322 -23.96 0.87 -15.62
CA ALA A 322 -24.76 1.79 -16.43
C ALA A 322 -26.21 1.28 -16.59
#